data_AF-A0A3N9VIB6-F1
#
_entry.id   AF-A0A3N9VIB6-F1
#
_cell.length_a   1.000
_cell.length_b   1.000
_cell.length_c   1.000
_cell.angle_alpha   90.00
_cell.angle_beta   90.00
_cell.angle_gamma   90.00
#
_symmetry.space_group_name_H-M   'P 1'
#
loop_
_entity.id
_entity.type
_entity.pdbx_description
1 polymer ?
#
loop_
_entity_poly.entity_id
_entity_poly.type
_entity_poly.pdbx_seq_one_letter_code
_entity_poly.pdbx_strand_id
1 'polypeptide(L)' 'MKSLRTKCIDCGSEDIETLIDEIKPNFKMEVVRYACGAEFRGSFSTTSNMGKAIHSGCMQD' A
#
# COMPACT_ATOMS: atom_id res chain seq x y z
N MET A 1 12.50 -0.34 8.67
CA MET A 1 11.82 -0.62 7.37
C MET A 1 11.21 0.70 6.91
N LYS A 2 11.65 1.26 5.77
CA LYS A 2 11.14 2.55 5.27
C LYS A 2 9.67 2.36 4.86
N SER A 3 8.75 3.19 5.39
CA SER A 3 7.34 3.24 5.00
C SER A 3 7.26 3.42 3.49
N LEU A 4 6.71 2.43 2.78
CA LEU A 4 7.05 2.26 1.38
C LEU A 4 6.42 3.30 0.47
N ARG A 5 5.33 3.99 0.84
CA ARG A 5 4.69 5.00 -0.03
C ARG A 5 3.89 6.01 0.78
N THR A 6 4.51 7.13 1.18
CA THR A 6 3.81 8.26 1.80
C THR A 6 3.11 9.15 0.77
N LYS A 7 3.30 8.90 -0.53
CA LYS A 7 2.72 9.68 -1.62
C LYS A 7 2.07 8.77 -2.65
N CYS A 8 0.93 9.21 -3.15
CA CYS A 8 0.24 8.59 -4.29
C CYS A 8 1.15 8.65 -5.51
N ILE A 9 1.29 7.53 -6.24
CA ILE A 9 2.15 7.45 -7.41
C ILE A 9 1.61 8.25 -8.61
N ASP A 10 0.29 8.44 -8.67
CA ASP A 10 -0.37 9.08 -9.80
C ASP A 10 -0.39 10.62 -9.68
N CYS A 11 -0.73 11.16 -8.49
CA CYS A 11 -0.89 12.61 -8.29
C CYS A 11 0.00 13.22 -7.19
N GLY A 12 0.79 12.41 -6.47
CA GLY A 12 1.67 12.88 -5.40
C GLY A 12 0.97 13.27 -4.10
N SER A 13 -0.36 13.06 -3.99
CA SER A 13 -1.11 13.31 -2.75
C SER A 13 -0.58 12.50 -1.57
N GLU A 14 -0.56 13.11 -0.38
CA GLU A 14 -0.07 12.48 0.85
C GLU A 14 -0.95 11.29 1.29
N ASP A 15 -0.36 10.35 2.01
CA ASP A 15 -1.10 9.29 2.71
C ASP A 15 -1.88 9.86 3.90
N ILE A 16 -3.12 9.41 4.05
CA ILE A 16 -4.01 9.81 5.15
C ILE A 16 -4.23 8.66 6.15
N GLU A 17 -4.06 7.42 5.70
CA GLU A 17 -4.22 6.25 6.53
C GLU A 17 -3.33 5.11 6.01
N THR A 18 -2.63 4.45 6.93
CA THR A 18 -1.85 3.24 6.65
C THR A 18 -2.30 2.13 7.60
N LEU A 19 -2.80 1.04 7.03
CA LEU A 19 -3.20 -0.17 7.72
C LEU A 19 -2.22 -1.28 7.38
N ILE A 20 -1.61 -1.87 8.41
CA ILE A 20 -0.71 -3.01 8.26
C ILE A 20 -1.29 -4.18 9.03
N ASP A 21 -1.54 -5.27 8.34
CA ASP A 21 -1.95 -6.54 8.93
C ASP A 21 -0.82 -7.57 8.73
N GLU A 22 -0.39 -8.20 9.82
CA GLU A 22 0.73 -9.14 9.81
C GLU A 22 0.30 -10.46 10.43
N ILE A 23 0.15 -11.48 9.59
CA ILE A 23 -0.10 -12.86 10.00
C ILE A 23 1.25 -13.57 10.04
N LYS A 24 1.89 -13.53 11.20
CA LYS A 24 3.20 -14.15 11.42
C LYS A 24 3.15 -15.68 11.27
N PRO A 25 4.22 -16.30 10.77
CA PRO A 25 5.44 -15.68 10.24
C PRO A 25 5.37 -15.37 8.73
N ASN A 26 4.25 -15.67 8.06
CA ASN A 26 4.23 -15.97 6.63
C ASN A 26 3.70 -14.85 5.74
N PHE A 27 2.90 -13.92 6.28
CA PHE A 27 2.15 -12.98 5.45
C PHE A 27 2.04 -11.60 6.07
N LYS A 28 2.26 -10.57 5.24
CA LYS A 28 2.06 -9.18 5.59
C LYS A 28 1.23 -8.50 4.51
N MET A 29 0.16 -7.84 4.91
CA MET A 29 -0.60 -6.93 4.07
C MET A 29 -0.40 -5.49 4.53
N GLU A 30 -0.34 -4.60 3.56
CA GLU A 30 -0.26 -3.16 3.75
C GLU A 30 -1.31 -2.52 2.85
N VAL A 31 -2.18 -1.69 3.44
CA VAL A 31 -3.17 -0.89 2.73
C VAL A 31 -2.89 0.56 3.07
N VAL A 32 -2.60 1.39 2.07
CA VAL A 32 -2.38 2.83 2.22
C VAL A 32 -3.49 3.56 1.47
N ARG A 33 -4.15 4.49 2.14
CA ARG A 33 -5.13 5.40 1.54
C ARG A 33 -4.53 6.78 1.43
N TYR A 34 -4.74 7.43 0.28
CA TYR A 34 -4.21 8.76 -0.02
C TYR A 34 -5.32 9.81 -0.02
N ALA A 35 -4.95 11.08 0.17
CA ALA A 35 -5.87 12.21 0.19
C ALA A 35 -6.67 12.38 -1.12
N CYS A 36 -6.13 11.91 -2.25
CA CYS A 36 -6.80 11.92 -3.55
C CYS A 36 -7.87 10.82 -3.73
N GLY A 37 -8.12 9.99 -2.71
CA GLY A 37 -9.01 8.84 -2.79
C GLY A 37 -8.36 7.56 -3.32
N ALA A 38 -7.10 7.61 -3.74
CA ALA A 38 -6.38 6.42 -4.18
C ALA A 38 -6.13 5.46 -3.00
N GLU A 39 -6.06 4.18 -3.33
CA GLU A 39 -5.70 3.12 -2.40
C GLU A 39 -4.58 2.26 -3.00
N PHE A 40 -3.55 2.04 -2.20
CA PHE A 40 -2.48 1.11 -2.47
C PHE A 40 -2.66 -0.13 -1.58
N ARG A 41 -2.67 -1.32 -2.18
CA ARG A 41 -2.68 -2.59 -1.47
C ARG A 41 -1.45 -3.40 -1.83
N GLY A 42 -0.56 -3.59 -0.87
CA GLY A 42 0.58 -4.49 -0.96
C GLY A 42 0.32 -5.75 -0.14
N SER A 43 0.49 -6.93 -0.72
CA SER A 43 0.60 -8.18 0.02
C SER A 43 1.97 -8.79 -0.21
N PHE A 44 2.57 -9.31 0.84
CA PHE A 44 3.92 -9.88 0.85
C PHE A 44 3.89 -11.21 1.58
N SER A 45 4.35 -12.28 0.93
CA SER A 45 4.69 -13.52 1.61
C SER A 45 6.18 -13.51 1.97
N THR A 46 6.52 -13.94 3.18
CA THR A 46 7.92 -14.03 3.62
C THR A 46 8.61 -15.31 3.14
N THR A 47 7.83 -16.32 2.71
CA THR A 47 8.32 -17.64 2.27
C THR A 47 8.44 -17.77 0.77
N SER A 48 7.66 -17.01 0.01
CA SER A 48 7.76 -16.92 -1.44
C SER A 48 7.92 -15.44 -1.77
N ASN A 49 8.95 -15.04 -2.53
CA ASN A 49 9.16 -13.65 -2.98
C ASN A 49 8.01 -13.11 -3.88
N MET A 50 6.84 -13.73 -3.85
CA MET A 50 5.59 -13.23 -4.40
C MET A 50 5.02 -12.14 -3.50
N GLY A 51 5.05 -10.92 -4.02
CA GLY A 51 4.23 -9.83 -3.52
C GLY A 51 3.29 -9.34 -4.62
N LYS A 52 2.06 -9.02 -4.27
CA LYS A 52 1.13 -8.34 -5.18
C LYS A 52 0.95 -6.91 -4.68
N ALA A 53 1.17 -5.95 -5.58
CA ALA A 53 0.90 -4.55 -5.32
C ALA A 53 -0.17 -4.07 -6.30
N ILE A 54 -1.24 -3.46 -5.79
CA ILE A 54 -2.30 -2.86 -6.59
C ILE A 54 -2.41 -1.39 -6.16
N HIS A 55 -2.44 -0.49 -7.15
CA HIS A 55 -2.75 0.92 -6.95
C HIS A 55 -3.99 1.25 -7.77
N SER A 56 -4.98 1.89 -7.17
CA SER A 56 -6.24 2.20 -7.85
C SER A 56 -6.97 3.36 -7.19
N GLY A 57 -7.83 4.05 -7.95
CA GLY A 57 -8.77 5.03 -7.40
C GLY A 57 -8.23 6.45 -7.24
N CYS A 58 -7.12 6.80 -7.90
CA CYS A 58 -6.73 8.21 -7.99
C CYS A 58 -7.80 8.99 -8.75
N MET A 59 -8.42 9.98 -8.10
CA MET A 59 -9.51 10.78 -8.68
C MET A 59 -9.06 12.13 -9.25
N GLN A 60 -7.75 12.35 -9.37
CA GLN A 60 -7.21 13.54 -10.04
C GLN A 60 -6.89 13.17 -11.49
N ASP A 61 -7.76 13.62 -12.41
CA ASP A 61 -7.50 13.72 -13.86
C ASP A 61 -6.56 14.90 -14.16
#